data_AF-A0A5K1D2Z8-F1
#
_entry.id   AF-A0A5K1D2Z8-F1
#
_cell.length_a   1.000
_cell.length_b   1.000
_cell.length_c   1.000
_cell.angle_alpha   90.00
_cell.angle_beta   90.00
_cell.angle_gamma   90.00
#
_symmetry.space_group_name_H-M   'P 1'
#
loop_
_entity.id
_entity.type
_entity.pdbx_description
1 polymer ?
#
loop_
_entity_poly.entity_id
_entity_poly.type
_entity_poly.pdbx_seq_one_letter_code
_entity_poly.pdbx_strand_id
1 'polypeptide(L)' 'VFYCGNPTLTRTLRKLCQEFSHSTTTRFHFHKENF' A
#
# COMPACT_ATOMS: atom_id res chain seq x y z
N VAL A 1 -0.18 0.26 -6.28
CA VAL A 1 -1.34 0.64 -5.45
C VAL A 1 -1.25 2.13 -5.17
N PHE A 2 -2.25 2.89 -5.63
CA PHE A 2 -2.40 4.33 -5.41
C PHE A 2 -3.61 4.56 -4.52
N TYR A 3 -3.53 5.55 -3.63
CA TYR A 3 -4.63 5.92 -2.73
C TYR A 3 -4.60 7.43 -2.50
N CYS A 4 -5.70 8.11 -2.82
CA CYS A 4 -5.88 9.54 -2.59
C CYS A 4 -7.10 9.73 -1.67
N GLY A 5 -6.85 9.84 -0.37
CA GLY A 5 -7.89 9.88 0.65
C GLY A 5 -7.34 10.10 2.06
N ASN A 6 -8.09 9.72 3.09
CA ASN A 6 -7.72 9.97 4.48
C ASN A 6 -6.34 9.37 4.83
N PRO A 7 -5.40 10.17 5.38
CA PRO A 7 -4.02 9.73 5.65
C PRO A 7 -3.92 8.56 6.64
N THR A 8 -4.96 8.32 7.44
CA THR A 8 -5.05 7.18 8.35
C THR A 8 -5.00 5.85 7.60
N LEU A 9 -5.63 5.77 6.42
CA LEU A 9 -5.64 4.54 5.62
C LEU A 9 -4.30 4.25 4.94
N THR A 10 -3.49 5.27 4.65
CA THR A 10 -2.20 5.15 3.95
C THR A 10 -1.27 4.17 4.66
N ARG A 11 -1.22 4.21 6.00
CA ARG A 11 -0.37 3.31 6.80
C ARG A 11 -0.84 1.86 6.70
N THR A 12 -2.14 1.62 6.79
CA THR A 12 -2.74 0.28 6.70
C THR A 12 -2.54 -0.31 5.30
N LEU A 13 -2.83 0.46 4.26
CA LEU A 13 -2.68 0.02 2.86
C LEU A 13 -1.23 -0.32 2.51
N ARG A 14 -0.26 0.48 2.99
CA ARG A 14 1.16 0.18 2.82
C ARG A 14 1.54 -1.15 3.49
N LYS A 15 1.02 -1.42 4.69
CA LYS A 15 1.29 -2.66 5.42
C LYS A 15 0.74 -3.87 4.69
N LEU A 16 -0.51 -3.79 4.23
CA LEU A 16 -1.15 -4.82 3.42
C LEU A 16 -0.38 -5.09 2.13
N CYS A 17 0.09 -4.04 1.44
CA CYS A 17 0.90 -4.22 0.23
C CYS A 17 2.20 -5.00 0.52
N GLN A 18 2.87 -4.74 1.64
CA GLN A 18 4.06 -5.49 2.03
C GLN A 18 3.73 -6.95 2.36
N GLU A 19 2.69 -7.20 3.14
CA GLU A 19 2.26 -8.55 3.53
C GLU A 19 1.88 -9.39 2.31
N PHE A 20 1.02 -8.87 1.41
CA PHE A 20 0.63 -9.59 0.20
C PHE A 20 1.78 -9.78 -0.79
N SER A 21 2.71 -8.83 -0.85
CA SER A 21 3.92 -9.01 -1.66
C SER A 21 4.84 -10.09 -1.13
N HIS A 22 4.82 -10.37 0.17
CA HIS A 22 5.63 -11.43 0.79
C HIS A 22 4.94 -12.79 0.73
N SER A 23 3.62 -12.82 0.87
CA SER A 23 2.84 -14.07 0.92
C SER A 23 2.42 -14.60 -0.45
N THR A 24 2.47 -13.77 -1.50
CA THR A 24 2.08 -14.17 -2.86
C THR A 24 3.19 -13.94 -3.87
N THR A 25 3.07 -14.55 -5.05
CA THR A 25 3.97 -14.31 -6.19
C THR A 25 3.77 -12.92 -6.81
N THR A 26 2.61 -12.30 -6.56
CA THR A 26 2.27 -10.96 -7.07
C THR A 26 2.88 -9.89 -6.18
N ARG A 27 3.58 -8.93 -6.78
CA ARG A 27 4.19 -7.80 -6.05
C ARG A 27 3.28 -6.58 -6.06
N PHE A 28 3.01 -6.05 -4.86
CA PHE A 28 2.22 -4.86 -4.62
C PHE A 28 3.12 -3.71 -4.18
N HIS A 29 3.30 -2.71 -5.05
CA HIS A 29 4.05 -1.50 -4.73
C HIS A 29 3.09 -0.39 -4.31
N PHE A 30 3.25 0.13 -3.09
CA PHE A 30 2.45 1.23 -2.58
C PHE A 30 3.14 2.57 -2.89
N HIS A 31 2.48 3.44 -3.65
CA HIS A 31 3.00 4.76 -4.00
C HIS A 31 2.45 5.78 -3.01
N LYS A 32 3.33 6.36 -2.19
CA LYS A 32 2.98 7.53 -1.38
C LYS A 32 3.16 8.76 -2.27
N GLU A 33 2.09 9.16 -2.95
CA GLU A 33 2.07 10.50 -3.54
C GLU A 33 1.88 11.50 -2.39
N ASN A 34 2.78 12.47 -2.29
CA ASN A 34 2.58 13.62 -1.40
C ASN A 34 1.55 14.53 -2.07
N PHE A 35 0.27 14.18 -1.97
CA PHE A 35 -0.84 15.12 -2.17
C PHE A 35 -1.08 15.90 -0.88
#